data_AF-A0A842MSJ6-F1
#
_entry.id   AF-A0A842MSJ6-F1
#
_cell.length_a   1.000
_cell.length_b   1.000
_cell.length_c   1.000
_cell.angle_alpha   90.00
_cell.angle_beta   90.00
_cell.angle_gamma   90.00
#
_symmetry.space_group_name_H-M   'P 1'
#
loop_
_entity.id
_entity.type
_entity.pdbx_description
1 polymer ?
#
loop_
_entity_poly.entity_id
_entity_poly.type
_entity_poly.pdbx_seq_one_letter_code
_entity_poly.pdbx_strand_id
1 'polypeptide(L)'
;YADKKGFPRDKLRGNTMNWQFTAWWSAGMLWEPEGGLKMATDLIHFCCKEMPNWNHTNLECHAISELGANAIQQMSFGIATAMAVADSCVKAGLDPDSFMPGIGFQIAQCNDFFEYICMFRA
;
A
#
# COMPACT_ATOMS: atom_id res chain seq x y z
N TYR A 1 5.35 8.43 -19.47
CA TYR A 1 6.54 8.03 -20.25
C TYR A 1 6.21 6.89 -21.21
N ALA A 2 5.71 5.74 -20.70
CA ALA A 2 5.38 4.56 -21.49
C ALA A 2 4.47 4.85 -22.70
N ASP A 3 3.39 5.63 -22.52
CA ASP A 3 2.50 6.02 -23.61
C ASP A 3 3.24 6.72 -24.76
N LYS A 4 4.18 7.63 -24.45
CA LYS A 4 4.99 8.35 -25.47
C LYS A 4 5.92 7.40 -26.24
N LYS A 5 6.25 6.24 -25.66
CA LYS A 5 7.07 5.20 -26.29
C LYS A 5 6.21 4.11 -26.96
N GLY A 6 4.88 4.22 -26.90
CA GLY A 6 3.97 3.23 -27.48
C GLY A 6 3.92 1.91 -26.72
N PHE A 7 4.39 1.85 -25.47
CA PHE A 7 4.29 0.64 -24.66
C PHE A 7 2.86 0.49 -24.12
N PRO A 8 2.20 -0.66 -24.35
CA PRO A 8 0.84 -0.88 -23.89
C PRO A 8 0.81 -1.00 -22.36
N ARG A 9 -0.14 -0.30 -21.73
CA ARG A 9 -0.23 -0.16 -20.27
C ARG A 9 -0.47 -1.49 -19.55
N ASP A 10 -1.25 -2.38 -20.17
CA ASP A 10 -1.54 -3.73 -19.65
C ASP A 10 -0.29 -4.63 -19.58
N LYS A 11 0.80 -4.28 -20.27
CA LYS A 11 2.08 -5.01 -20.21
C LYS A 11 3.08 -4.41 -19.21
N LEU A 12 2.79 -3.25 -18.63
CA LEU A 12 3.66 -2.62 -17.65
C LEU A 12 3.63 -3.41 -16.35
N ARG A 13 4.81 -3.65 -15.79
CA ARG A 13 5.02 -4.29 -14.50
C ARG A 13 5.86 -3.38 -13.63
N GLY A 14 5.50 -3.31 -12.36
CA GLY A 14 6.21 -2.49 -11.39
C GLY A 14 5.41 -2.33 -10.11
N ASN A 15 5.81 -1.35 -9.33
CA ASN A 15 5.26 -1.09 -8.01
C ASN A 15 5.19 0.42 -7.77
N THR A 16 4.14 0.86 -7.07
CA THR A 16 4.03 2.22 -6.54
C THR A 16 3.67 2.15 -5.07
N MET A 17 4.31 2.97 -4.24
CA MET A 17 4.06 2.95 -2.79
C MET A 17 2.61 3.32 -2.46
N ASN A 18 2.06 4.34 -3.13
CA ASN A 18 0.71 4.85 -2.85
C ASN A 18 0.55 5.27 -1.36
N TRP A 19 1.58 5.92 -0.85
CA TRP A 19 1.81 6.18 0.57
C TRP A 19 1.06 7.41 1.11
N GLN A 20 0.23 8.09 0.30
CA GLN A 20 -0.43 9.33 0.69
C GLN A 20 -1.35 9.16 1.91
N PHE A 21 -1.96 7.98 2.06
CA PHE A 21 -2.77 7.66 3.25
C PHE A 21 -1.90 7.24 4.44
N THR A 22 -0.81 6.49 4.22
CA THR A 22 0.12 6.04 5.28
C THR A 22 0.98 7.17 5.84
N ALA A 23 1.26 8.20 5.04
CA ALA A 23 2.01 9.40 5.43
C ALA A 23 1.49 10.08 6.70
N TRP A 24 0.20 9.90 7.02
CA TRP A 24 -0.44 10.54 8.16
C TRP A 24 0.19 10.14 9.50
N TRP A 25 0.78 8.95 9.61
CA TRP A 25 1.46 8.51 10.83
C TRP A 25 2.98 8.43 10.73
N SER A 26 3.60 8.51 9.54
CA SER A 26 5.05 8.33 9.33
C SER A 26 5.88 9.60 9.02
N ALA A 27 5.25 10.78 9.05
CA ALA A 27 5.81 12.13 8.84
C ALA A 27 5.47 12.77 7.47
N GLY A 28 5.20 14.08 7.50
CA GLY A 28 5.00 14.91 6.31
C GLY A 28 3.57 14.88 5.76
N MET A 29 2.60 15.40 6.52
CA MET A 29 1.24 15.56 6.03
C MET A 29 1.19 16.63 4.94
N LEU A 30 0.99 16.20 3.69
CA LEU A 30 0.60 17.09 2.58
C LEU A 30 -0.93 17.12 2.40
N TRP A 31 -1.66 16.14 2.95
CA TRP A 31 -3.10 15.97 2.78
C TRP A 31 -3.79 15.58 4.09
N GLU A 32 -5.09 15.92 4.19
CA GLU A 32 -5.98 15.36 5.21
C GLU A 32 -6.19 13.85 4.98
N PRO A 33 -6.43 13.04 6.03
CA PRO A 33 -6.59 11.59 5.94
C PRO A 33 -7.56 11.13 4.84
N GLU A 34 -8.72 11.77 4.77
CA GLU A 34 -9.77 11.45 3.80
C GLU A 34 -9.31 11.72 2.37
N GLY A 35 -8.57 12.82 2.16
CA GLY A 35 -7.98 13.16 0.87
C GLY A 35 -6.91 12.16 0.45
N GLY A 36 -6.02 11.78 1.38
CA GLY A 36 -5.01 10.74 1.17
C GLY A 36 -5.62 9.39 0.79
N LEU A 37 -6.65 8.96 1.53
CA LEU A 37 -7.37 7.71 1.29
C LEU A 37 -8.09 7.71 -0.06
N LYS A 38 -8.72 8.84 -0.42
CA LYS A 38 -9.39 8.99 -1.71
C LYS A 38 -8.39 8.88 -2.86
N MET A 39 -7.27 9.59 -2.81
CA MET A 39 -6.24 9.50 -3.85
C MET A 39 -5.68 8.08 -3.96
N ALA A 40 -5.46 7.41 -2.83
CA ALA A 40 -5.00 6.03 -2.82
C ALA A 40 -6.00 5.12 -3.53
N THR A 41 -7.29 5.26 -3.24
CA THR A 41 -8.38 4.50 -3.84
C THR A 41 -8.50 4.76 -5.36
N ASP A 42 -8.40 6.02 -5.79
CA ASP A 42 -8.47 6.39 -7.21
C ASP A 42 -7.32 5.77 -8.00
N LEU A 43 -6.10 5.74 -7.45
CA LEU A 43 -4.95 5.10 -8.09
C LEU A 43 -5.16 3.58 -8.23
N ILE A 44 -5.68 2.93 -7.18
CA ILE A 44 -6.01 1.50 -7.20
C ILE A 44 -7.01 1.22 -8.32
N HIS A 45 -8.11 1.97 -8.38
CA HIS A 45 -9.12 1.83 -9.43
C HIS A 45 -8.52 1.97 -10.82
N PHE A 46 -7.69 2.99 -11.03
CA PHE A 46 -7.01 3.19 -12.32
C PHE A 46 -6.13 1.99 -12.69
N CYS A 47 -5.32 1.50 -11.76
CA CYS A 47 -4.43 0.37 -12.02
C CYS A 47 -5.21 -0.92 -12.29
N CYS A 48 -6.25 -1.24 -11.51
CA CYS A 48 -7.09 -2.42 -11.76
C CYS A 48 -7.70 -2.41 -13.16
N LYS A 49 -8.06 -1.23 -13.68
CA LYS A 49 -8.68 -1.08 -14.99
C LYS A 49 -7.68 -1.06 -16.15
N GLU A 50 -6.60 -0.29 -16.00
CA GLU A 50 -5.72 0.09 -17.12
C GLU A 50 -4.33 -0.57 -17.04
N MET A 51 -3.90 -1.01 -15.86
CA MET A 51 -2.56 -1.56 -15.58
C MET A 51 -2.64 -2.78 -14.64
N PRO A 52 -3.36 -3.86 -15.02
CA PRO A 52 -3.65 -4.99 -14.14
C PRO A 52 -2.42 -5.78 -13.67
N ASN A 53 -1.25 -5.58 -14.31
CA ASN A 53 0.02 -6.19 -13.94
C ASN A 53 0.90 -5.31 -13.03
N TRP A 54 0.38 -4.16 -12.59
CA TRP A 54 1.07 -3.21 -11.73
C TRP A 54 0.63 -3.36 -10.27
N ASN A 55 1.60 -3.45 -9.36
CA ASN A 55 1.30 -3.40 -7.92
C ASN A 55 0.97 -1.96 -7.54
N HIS A 56 -0.32 -1.67 -7.41
CA HIS A 56 -0.84 -0.32 -7.24
C HIS A 56 -0.58 0.29 -5.87
N THR A 57 -0.26 -0.53 -4.87
CA THR A 57 -0.06 -0.05 -3.49
C THR A 57 0.93 -0.94 -2.77
N ASN A 58 1.88 -0.31 -2.07
CA ASN A 58 2.81 -0.98 -1.19
C ASN A 58 2.78 -0.28 0.17
N LEU A 59 2.06 -0.88 1.12
CA LEU A 59 1.77 -0.28 2.42
C LEU A 59 3.07 -0.13 3.23
N GLU A 60 3.43 1.11 3.52
CA GLU A 60 4.73 1.50 4.08
C GLU A 60 4.83 1.26 5.60
N CYS A 61 4.90 0.01 6.03
CA CYS A 61 5.00 -0.33 7.45
C CYS A 61 6.39 0.01 8.03
N HIS A 62 7.42 -0.04 7.18
CA HIS A 62 8.81 0.23 7.52
C HIS A 62 9.02 1.58 8.24
N ALA A 63 8.36 2.64 7.77
CA ALA A 63 8.56 3.97 8.34
C ALA A 63 8.13 4.07 9.81
N ILE A 64 7.13 3.29 10.25
CA ILE A 64 6.74 3.26 11.67
C ILE A 64 7.83 2.62 12.52
N SER A 65 8.46 1.55 12.02
CA SER A 65 9.58 0.91 12.73
C SER A 65 10.77 1.85 12.87
N GLU A 66 11.07 2.66 11.84
CA GLU A 66 12.08 3.72 11.92
C GLU A 66 11.74 4.81 12.95
N LEU A 67 10.45 5.01 13.24
CA LEU A 67 9.97 5.90 14.31
C LEU A 67 9.93 5.23 15.69
N GLY A 68 10.42 4.00 15.82
CA GLY A 68 10.56 3.27 17.08
C GLY A 68 9.45 2.27 17.38
N ALA A 69 8.58 1.94 16.42
CA ALA A 69 7.59 0.89 16.62
C ALA A 69 8.19 -0.52 16.64
N ASN A 70 7.73 -1.34 17.57
CA ASN A 70 8.10 -2.76 17.65
C ASN A 70 7.39 -3.61 16.56
N ALA A 71 7.76 -4.88 16.46
CA ALA A 71 7.23 -5.80 15.44
C ALA A 71 5.69 -5.89 15.46
N ILE A 72 5.09 -5.95 16.64
CA ILE A 72 3.63 -6.03 16.82
C ILE A 72 2.96 -4.76 16.31
N GLN A 73 3.48 -3.59 16.70
CA GLN A 73 2.95 -2.29 16.29
C GLN A 73 3.03 -2.13 14.77
N GLN A 74 4.19 -2.40 14.17
CA GLN A 74 4.39 -2.31 12.73
C GLN A 74 3.32 -3.12 11.97
N MET A 75 3.13 -4.40 12.31
CA MET A 75 2.15 -5.24 11.63
C MET A 75 0.71 -4.82 11.92
N SER A 76 0.42 -4.41 13.15
CA SER A 76 -0.93 -3.95 13.52
C SER A 76 -1.34 -2.72 12.71
N PHE A 77 -0.46 -1.73 12.57
CA PHE A 77 -0.72 -0.56 11.74
C PHE A 77 -0.78 -0.90 10.25
N GLY A 78 0.09 -1.78 9.77
CA GLY A 78 0.08 -2.26 8.39
C GLY A 78 -1.25 -2.91 8.01
N ILE A 79 -1.72 -3.87 8.81
CA ILE A 79 -2.99 -4.59 8.58
C ILE A 79 -4.17 -3.63 8.73
N ALA A 80 -4.20 -2.76 9.75
CA ALA A 80 -5.27 -1.78 9.92
C ALA A 80 -5.37 -0.82 8.72
N THR A 81 -4.23 -0.40 8.17
CA THR A 81 -4.18 0.42 6.95
C THR A 81 -4.71 -0.35 5.75
N ALA A 82 -4.31 -1.63 5.59
CA ALA A 82 -4.79 -2.48 4.51
C ALA A 82 -6.31 -2.62 4.54
N MET A 83 -6.89 -2.83 5.73
CA MET A 83 -8.34 -2.88 5.93
C MET A 83 -9.01 -1.57 5.53
N ALA A 84 -8.48 -0.42 5.96
CA ALA A 84 -9.05 0.89 5.62
C ALA A 84 -9.03 1.17 4.11
N VAL A 85 -7.94 0.80 3.42
CA VAL A 85 -7.82 0.93 1.96
C VAL A 85 -8.78 -0.02 1.26
N ALA A 86 -8.85 -1.29 1.68
CA ALA A 86 -9.77 -2.28 1.11
C ALA A 86 -11.23 -1.86 1.27
N ASP A 87 -11.62 -1.39 2.46
CA ASP A 87 -12.96 -0.86 2.74
C ASP A 87 -13.29 0.34 1.83
N SER A 88 -12.31 1.22 1.60
CA SER A 88 -12.48 2.36 0.70
C SER A 88 -12.70 1.92 -0.74
N CYS A 89 -11.93 0.93 -1.23
CA CYS A 89 -12.11 0.34 -2.56
C CYS A 89 -13.49 -0.32 -2.72
N VAL A 90 -13.93 -1.10 -1.73
CA VAL A 90 -15.26 -1.73 -1.75
C VAL A 90 -16.37 -0.66 -1.74
N LYS A 91 -16.25 0.38 -0.91
CA LYS A 91 -17.18 1.53 -0.91
C LYS A 91 -17.22 2.27 -2.24
N ALA A 92 -16.10 2.30 -2.97
CA ALA A 92 -16.00 2.84 -4.32
C ALA A 92 -16.50 1.89 -5.42
N GLY A 93 -16.99 0.70 -5.06
CA GLY A 93 -17.60 -0.26 -5.98
C GLY A 93 -16.62 -1.19 -6.68
N LEU A 94 -15.37 -1.29 -6.21
CA LEU A 94 -14.43 -2.28 -6.72
C LEU A 94 -14.71 -3.67 -6.14
N ASP A 95 -14.54 -4.69 -6.97
CA ASP A 95 -14.55 -6.09 -6.56
C ASP A 95 -13.24 -6.41 -5.78
N PRO A 96 -13.30 -6.97 -4.55
CA PRO A 96 -12.12 -7.42 -3.81
C PRO A 96 -11.12 -8.23 -4.64
N ASP A 97 -11.60 -9.15 -5.48
CA ASP A 97 -10.73 -10.01 -6.29
C ASP A 97 -9.95 -9.22 -7.37
N SER A 98 -10.40 -8.01 -7.71
CA SER A 98 -9.75 -7.15 -8.71
C SER A 98 -8.57 -6.35 -8.17
N PHE A 99 -8.53 -6.04 -6.87
CA PHE A 99 -7.51 -5.17 -6.28
C PHE A 99 -6.67 -5.85 -5.19
N MET A 100 -7.21 -6.83 -4.46
CA MET A 100 -6.47 -7.50 -3.38
C MET A 100 -5.13 -8.10 -3.85
N PRO A 101 -5.00 -8.71 -5.05
CA PRO A 101 -3.72 -9.23 -5.53
C PRO A 101 -2.63 -8.16 -5.75
N GLY A 102 -3.01 -6.89 -5.90
CA GLY A 102 -2.08 -5.77 -6.12
C GLY A 102 -1.65 -5.03 -4.86
N ILE A 103 -2.18 -5.41 -3.68
CA ILE A 103 -1.77 -4.85 -2.38
C ILE A 103 -0.51 -5.56 -1.89
N GLY A 104 0.59 -4.80 -1.84
CA GLY A 104 1.84 -5.22 -1.21
C GLY A 104 2.07 -4.59 0.17
N PHE A 105 3.06 -5.10 0.89
CA PHE A 105 3.53 -4.56 2.16
C PHE A 105 5.05 -4.33 2.11
N GLN A 106 5.49 -3.20 2.65
CA GLN A 106 6.89 -2.90 2.90
C GLN A 106 7.14 -2.92 4.39
N ILE A 107 7.75 -4.01 4.86
CA ILE A 107 7.91 -4.32 6.28
C ILE A 107 9.41 -4.28 6.61
N ALA A 108 9.78 -3.57 7.67
CA ALA A 108 11.13 -3.52 8.19
C ALA A 108 11.55 -4.85 8.83
N GLN A 109 12.86 -5.09 8.83
CA GLN A 109 13.52 -6.15 9.58
C GLN A 109 14.46 -5.47 10.58
N CYS A 110 14.18 -5.61 11.86
CA CYS A 110 15.06 -5.06 12.90
C CYS A 110 15.88 -6.18 13.56
N ASN A 111 16.63 -5.82 14.61
CA ASN A 111 17.70 -6.66 15.15
C ASN A 111 17.21 -7.94 15.86
N ASP A 112 15.94 -8.02 16.28
CA ASP A 112 15.41 -9.24 16.88
C ASP A 112 15.07 -10.28 15.79
N PHE A 113 16.06 -11.10 15.47
CA PHE A 113 15.98 -12.08 14.39
C PHE A 113 14.76 -13.01 14.50
N PHE A 114 14.48 -13.54 15.69
CA PHE A 114 13.39 -14.51 15.86
C PHE A 114 12.03 -13.81 15.95
N GLU A 115 11.94 -12.64 16.58
CA GLU A 115 10.69 -11.87 16.61
C GLU A 115 10.24 -11.50 15.20
N TYR A 116 11.14 -11.02 14.34
CA TYR A 116 10.77 -10.62 12.98
C TYR A 116 10.41 -11.82 12.09
N ILE A 117 11.06 -12.99 12.26
CA ILE A 117 10.60 -14.23 11.61
C ILE A 117 9.19 -14.62 12.05
N CYS A 118 8.89 -14.51 13.34
CA CYS A 118 7.56 -14.81 13.86
C CYS A 118 6.53 -13.81 13.31
N MET A 119 6.87 -12.54 13.28
CA MET A 119 6.03 -11.46 12.75
C MET A 119 5.68 -11.66 11.27
N PHE A 120 6.62 -12.05 10.42
CA PHE A 120 6.34 -12.31 9.00
C PHE A 120 5.41 -13.52 8.75
N ARG A 121 5.34 -14.46 9.70
CA ARG A 121 4.57 -15.69 9.58
C ARG A 121 3.17 -15.60 10.18
N ALA A 122 2.95 -14.65 11.08
CA ALA A 122 1.67 -14.38 11.73
C ALA A 122 0.72 -13.69 10.74
#